data_AF-W1XUY9-F1
#
_entry.id   AF-W1XUY9-F1
#
_cell.length_a   1.000
_cell.length_b   1.000
_cell.length_c   1.000
_cell.angle_alpha   90.00
_cell.angle_beta   90.00
_cell.angle_gamma   90.00
#
_symmetry.space_group_name_H-M   'P 1'
#
loop_
_entity.id
_entity.type
_entity.pdbx_description
1 polymer ?
#
loop_
_entity_poly.entity_id
_entity_poly.type
_entity_poly.pdbx_seq_one_letter_code
_entity_poly.pdbx_strand_id
1 'polypeptide(L)'
;LFYNDANQHMAKMVETRIANTNSPWLAGVKVGDIHTIPVSHGEGKFVVTTEEFAELRDNGQIFSQYVNFEGKPSMDSKYNPNGSVNAIEGITSKNGQIIGKMGHSERFEDGLFQN
;
A
#
# COMPACT_ATOMS: atom_id res chain seq x y z
N LEU A 1 4.17 12.66 0.12
CA LEU A 1 4.74 11.68 1.06
C LEU A 1 5.47 12.44 2.16
N PHE A 2 5.61 11.86 3.34
CA PHE A 2 6.24 12.47 4.51
C PHE A 2 7.17 11.47 5.22
N TYR A 3 7.94 11.93 6.21
CA TYR A 3 8.76 11.08 7.06
C TYR A 3 7.92 9.96 7.69
N ASN A 4 8.49 8.74 7.71
CA ASN A 4 7.91 7.62 8.44
C ASN A 4 7.72 7.98 9.92
N ASP A 5 6.72 7.43 10.60
CA ASP A 5 6.51 7.65 12.05
C ASP A 5 7.72 7.25 12.90
N ALA A 6 8.45 6.22 12.45
CA ALA A 6 9.67 5.76 13.11
C ALA A 6 10.90 6.68 12.88
N ASN A 7 10.76 7.71 12.03
CA ASN A 7 11.80 8.66 11.61
C ASN A 7 13.12 8.00 11.19
N GLN A 8 13.02 6.85 10.54
CA GLN A 8 14.15 6.04 10.08
C GLN A 8 13.79 5.32 8.77
N HIS A 9 14.83 4.86 8.07
CA HIS A 9 14.68 4.00 6.90
C HIS A 9 14.11 2.64 7.30
N MET A 10 13.07 2.19 6.58
CA MET A 10 12.44 0.90 6.78
C MET A 10 12.74 -0.01 5.60
N ALA A 11 13.44 -1.13 5.85
CA ALA A 11 13.68 -2.20 4.89
C ALA A 11 13.10 -3.52 5.43
N LYS A 12 11.93 -3.93 4.94
CA LYS A 12 11.28 -5.17 5.40
C LYS A 12 10.26 -5.70 4.38
N MET A 13 9.82 -6.93 4.58
CA MET A 13 8.65 -7.48 3.90
C MET A 13 7.37 -7.05 4.63
N VAL A 14 6.33 -6.71 3.86
CA VAL A 14 5.00 -6.35 4.37
C VAL A 14 3.93 -7.04 3.56
N GLU A 15 2.76 -7.25 4.17
CA GLU A 15 1.57 -7.71 3.47
C GLU A 15 0.71 -6.50 3.07
N THR A 16 0.28 -6.50 1.82
CA THR A 16 -0.68 -5.53 1.30
C THR A 16 -1.87 -6.25 0.71
N ARG A 17 -3.07 -5.72 0.91
CA ARG A 17 -4.28 -6.21 0.23
C ARG A 17 -4.64 -5.32 -0.96
N ILE A 18 -5.23 -5.92 -1.98
CA ILE A 18 -5.92 -5.19 -3.05
C ILE A 18 -7.29 -4.73 -2.53
N ALA A 19 -7.46 -3.42 -2.39
CA ALA A 19 -8.70 -2.79 -1.93
C ALA A 19 -9.65 -2.47 -3.09
N ASN A 20 -9.13 -2.25 -4.30
CA ASN A 20 -9.89 -1.98 -5.50
C ASN A 20 -9.09 -2.34 -6.76
N THR A 21 -9.78 -2.56 -7.88
CA THR A 21 -9.21 -2.91 -9.19
C THR A 21 -9.65 -1.94 -10.31
N ASN A 22 -10.06 -0.71 -9.97
CA ASN A 22 -10.43 0.36 -10.93
C ASN A 22 -9.23 0.96 -11.69
N SER A 23 -8.33 0.11 -12.18
CA SER A 23 -7.19 0.50 -12.99
C SER A 23 -6.85 -0.63 -13.96
N PRO A 24 -6.54 -0.34 -15.23
CA PRO A 24 -6.10 -1.38 -16.17
C PRO A 24 -4.81 -2.08 -15.72
N TRP A 25 -3.98 -1.42 -14.90
CA TRP A 25 -2.75 -2.00 -14.34
C TRP A 25 -3.02 -3.12 -13.33
N LEU A 26 -4.26 -3.24 -12.84
CA LEU A 26 -4.68 -4.26 -11.88
C LEU A 26 -5.46 -5.39 -12.57
N ALA A 27 -5.42 -5.45 -13.91
CA ALA A 27 -5.96 -6.56 -14.68
C ALA A 27 -5.15 -7.83 -14.39
N GLY A 28 -5.71 -8.72 -13.56
CA GLY A 28 -5.07 -9.97 -13.15
C GLY A 28 -5.07 -10.21 -11.64
N VAL A 29 -5.41 -9.20 -10.85
CA VAL A 29 -5.64 -9.34 -9.40
C VAL A 29 -7.12 -9.14 -9.07
N LYS A 30 -7.53 -9.60 -7.89
CA LYS A 30 -8.89 -9.49 -7.37
C LYS A 30 -8.89 -8.69 -6.07
N VAL A 31 -10.00 -8.02 -5.80
CA VAL A 31 -10.21 -7.37 -4.50
C VAL A 31 -10.12 -8.43 -3.40
N GLY A 32 -9.30 -8.15 -2.39
CA GLY A 32 -9.00 -9.06 -1.29
C GLY A 32 -7.72 -9.88 -1.48
N ASP A 33 -7.11 -9.92 -2.68
CA ASP A 33 -5.81 -10.57 -2.86
C ASP A 33 -4.78 -9.94 -1.93
N ILE A 34 -3.96 -10.78 -1.28
CA ILE A 34 -2.89 -10.37 -0.38
C ILE A 34 -1.55 -10.68 -1.05
N HIS A 35 -0.67 -9.68 -1.09
CA HIS A 35 0.66 -9.78 -1.64
C HIS A 35 1.70 -9.38 -0.60
N THR A 36 2.70 -10.25 -0.43
CA THR A 36 3.90 -9.95 0.36
C THR A 36 4.89 -9.21 -0.53
N ILE A 37 5.19 -7.95 -0.21
CA ILE A 37 6.05 -7.08 -1.01
C ILE A 37 7.18 -6.47 -0.17
N PRO A 38 8.36 -6.23 -0.76
CA PRO A 38 9.42 -5.50 -0.08
C PRO A 38 9.12 -4.01 -0.02
N VAL A 39 9.46 -3.36 1.09
CA VAL A 39 9.52 -1.91 1.22
C VAL A 39 10.95 -1.48 1.57
N SER A 40 11.36 -0.32 1.07
CA SER A 40 12.70 0.24 1.31
C SER A 40 12.69 1.77 1.21
N HIS A 41 12.22 2.47 2.25
CA HIS A 41 12.08 3.93 2.24
C HIS A 41 12.24 4.59 3.62
N GLY A 42 12.72 5.83 3.65
CA GLY A 42 12.71 6.71 4.84
C GLY A 42 11.52 7.69 4.90
N GLU A 43 10.91 7.96 3.74
CA GLU A 43 9.87 8.98 3.54
C GLU A 43 8.67 8.39 2.77
N GLY A 44 8.10 7.32 3.29
CA GLY A 44 7.01 6.59 2.63
C GLY A 44 5.62 6.92 3.17
N LYS A 45 5.49 7.79 4.17
CA LYS A 45 4.22 8.03 4.84
C LYS A 45 3.26 8.77 3.90
N PHE A 46 2.13 8.14 3.61
CA PHE A 46 1.01 8.79 2.94
C PHE A 46 0.17 9.54 3.97
N VAL A 47 0.04 10.86 3.78
CA VAL A 47 -0.66 11.77 4.69
C VAL A 47 -1.76 12.46 3.90
N VAL A 48 -2.97 12.39 4.42
CA VAL A 48 -4.16 13.04 3.90
C VAL A 48 -5.04 13.48 5.06
N THR A 49 -5.85 14.51 4.85
CA THR A 49 -6.90 14.89 5.81
C THR A 49 -8.05 13.88 5.78
N THR A 50 -8.99 14.01 6.73
CA THR A 50 -10.20 13.19 6.76
C THR A 50 -11.04 13.37 5.50
N GLU A 51 -11.11 14.60 4.99
CA GLU A 51 -11.87 14.97 3.79
C GLU A 51 -11.21 14.40 2.53
N GLU A 52 -9.88 14.55 2.40
CA GLU A 52 -9.12 13.97 1.29
C GLU A 52 -9.20 12.44 1.29
N PHE A 53 -9.14 11.82 2.47
CA PHE A 53 -9.35 10.37 2.60
C PHE A 53 -10.75 9.97 2.12
N ALA A 54 -11.79 10.68 2.54
CA ALA A 54 -13.16 10.41 2.13
C ALA A 54 -13.31 10.53 0.61
N GLU A 55 -12.74 11.58 0.00
CA GLU A 55 -12.75 11.75 -1.46
C GLU A 55 -12.04 10.58 -2.17
N LEU A 56 -10.85 10.20 -1.73
CA LEU A 56 -10.11 9.07 -2.31
C LEU A 56 -10.87 7.75 -2.18
N ARG A 57 -11.49 7.51 -1.02
CA ARG A 57 -12.30 6.31 -0.75
C ARG A 57 -13.53 6.28 -1.66
N ASP A 58 -14.28 7.38 -1.72
CA ASP A 58 -15.55 7.44 -2.43
C ASP A 58 -15.35 7.41 -3.95
N ASN A 59 -14.21 7.92 -4.44
CA ASN A 59 -13.79 7.77 -5.83
C ASN A 59 -13.16 6.40 -6.16
N GLY A 60 -12.99 5.51 -5.16
CA GLY A 60 -12.34 4.22 -5.34
C GLY A 60 -10.86 4.33 -5.73
N GLN A 61 -10.16 5.39 -5.33
CA GLN A 61 -8.77 5.61 -5.70
C GLN A 61 -7.78 4.87 -4.80
N ILE A 62 -8.21 4.32 -3.67
CA ILE A 62 -7.35 3.52 -2.79
C ILE A 62 -7.34 2.09 -3.33
N PHE A 63 -6.23 1.67 -3.95
CA PHE A 63 -6.15 0.34 -4.57
C PHE A 63 -5.39 -0.67 -3.72
N SER A 64 -4.52 -0.23 -2.80
CA SER A 64 -3.78 -1.12 -1.91
C SER A 64 -3.58 -0.55 -0.51
N GLN A 65 -3.63 -1.44 0.48
CA GLN A 65 -3.47 -1.09 1.90
C GLN A 65 -2.56 -2.08 2.62
N TYR A 66 -1.76 -1.60 3.57
CA TYR A 66 -1.02 -2.44 4.52
C TYR A 66 -1.99 -3.21 5.43
N VAL A 67 -1.76 -4.51 5.61
CA VAL A 67 -2.64 -5.38 6.40
C VAL A 67 -1.89 -6.16 7.45
N ASN A 68 -2.61 -6.54 8.51
CA ASN A 68 -2.16 -7.56 9.44
C ASN A 68 -2.28 -8.96 8.82
N PHE A 69 -1.81 -9.99 9.54
CA PHE A 69 -1.87 -11.40 9.10
C PHE A 69 -3.30 -11.97 8.95
N GLU A 70 -4.33 -11.24 9.37
CA GLU A 70 -5.73 -11.58 9.11
C GLU A 70 -6.27 -10.92 7.82
N GLY A 71 -5.42 -10.20 7.07
CA GLY A 71 -5.80 -9.46 5.87
C GLY A 71 -6.58 -8.17 6.14
N LYS A 72 -6.61 -7.68 7.39
CA LYS A 72 -7.32 -6.43 7.75
C LYS A 72 -6.36 -5.24 7.74
N PRO A 73 -6.77 -4.08 7.17
CA PRO A 73 -5.99 -2.85 7.26
C PRO A 73 -5.62 -2.53 8.70
N SER A 74 -4.36 -2.18 8.93
CA SER A 74 -3.85 -1.99 10.28
C SER A 74 -3.00 -0.73 10.39
N MET A 75 -3.24 0.05 11.44
CA MET A 75 -2.39 1.19 11.81
C MET A 75 -1.25 0.81 12.77
N ASP A 76 -1.20 -0.45 13.22
CA ASP A 76 -0.06 -0.96 13.99
C ASP A 76 1.20 -0.92 13.12
N SER A 77 2.27 -0.30 13.64
CA SER A 77 3.55 -0.10 12.97
C SER A 77 4.26 -1.40 12.60
N LYS A 78 3.90 -2.51 13.26
CA LYS A 78 4.33 -3.85 12.87
C LYS A 78 3.95 -4.16 11.43
N TYR A 79 2.76 -3.76 10.99
CA TYR A 79 2.21 -4.07 9.67
C TYR A 79 2.25 -2.86 8.71
N ASN A 80 2.05 -1.64 9.23
CA ASN A 80 2.14 -0.39 8.49
C ASN A 80 3.46 0.35 8.85
N PRO A 81 4.57 0.09 8.14
CA PRO A 81 5.91 0.52 8.56
C PRO A 81 6.14 2.03 8.55
N ASN A 82 5.41 2.77 7.74
CA ASN A 82 5.58 4.22 7.60
C ASN A 82 4.51 5.01 8.36
N GLY A 83 3.47 4.36 8.89
CA GLY A 83 2.37 5.03 9.56
C GLY A 83 1.42 5.74 8.59
N SER A 84 1.33 5.28 7.35
CA SER A 84 0.43 5.89 6.36
C SER A 84 -1.01 5.90 6.85
N VAL A 85 -1.69 7.04 6.67
CA VAL A 85 -3.07 7.26 7.14
C VAL A 85 -4.00 6.20 6.53
N ASN A 86 -4.86 5.61 7.37
CA ASN A 86 -5.78 4.52 6.99
C ASN A 86 -5.08 3.32 6.32
N ALA A 87 -3.81 3.09 6.67
CA ALA A 87 -2.96 2.05 6.11
C ALA A 87 -2.85 2.11 4.58
N ILE A 88 -3.06 3.28 3.97
CA ILE A 88 -2.97 3.45 2.51
C ILE A 88 -1.53 3.21 2.09
N GLU A 89 -1.35 2.27 1.17
CA GLU A 89 -0.04 1.99 0.60
C GLU A 89 0.05 2.46 -0.86
N GLY A 90 -1.08 2.44 -1.59
CA GLY A 90 -1.12 2.90 -2.97
C GLY A 90 -2.47 3.49 -3.39
N ILE A 91 -2.40 4.45 -4.30
CA ILE A 91 -3.54 5.13 -4.91
C ILE A 91 -3.49 5.10 -6.44
N THR A 92 -4.65 5.30 -7.07
CA THR A 92 -4.78 5.54 -8.51
C THR A 92 -5.17 7.00 -8.81
N SER A 93 -4.92 7.46 -10.03
CA SER A 93 -5.60 8.66 -10.56
C SER A 93 -7.11 8.43 -10.65
N LYS A 94 -7.90 9.50 -10.70
CA LYS A 94 -9.37 9.45 -10.83
C LYS A 94 -9.85 8.64 -12.04
N ASN A 95 -9.08 8.66 -13.13
CA ASN A 95 -9.38 7.89 -14.34
C ASN A 95 -8.69 6.50 -14.39
N GLY A 96 -8.03 6.09 -13.29
CA GLY A 96 -7.38 4.78 -13.16
C GLY A 96 -6.08 4.60 -13.95
N GLN A 97 -5.67 5.54 -14.80
CA GLN A 97 -4.53 5.37 -15.72
C GLN A 97 -3.16 5.47 -15.05
N ILE A 98 -3.07 6.05 -13.85
CA ILE A 98 -1.81 6.22 -13.12
C ILE A 98 -1.95 5.51 -11.78
N ILE A 99 -0.92 4.74 -11.39
CA ILE A 99 -0.77 4.16 -10.06
C ILE A 99 0.44 4.81 -9.38
N GLY A 100 0.25 5.20 -8.11
CA GLY A 100 1.33 5.52 -7.19
C GLY A 100 1.30 4.54 -6.02
N LYS A 101 2.42 3.87 -5.74
CA LYS A 101 2.58 2.99 -4.58
C LYS A 101 3.98 3.12 -3.98
N MET A 102 4.14 2.64 -2.75
CA MET A 102 5.41 2.71 -2.03
C MET A 102 6.15 1.38 -1.93
N GLY A 103 5.44 0.25 -1.92
CA GLY A 103 6.04 -1.06 -2.00
C GLY A 103 6.59 -1.38 -3.39
N HIS A 104 7.64 -2.19 -3.41
CA HIS A 104 8.39 -2.51 -4.61
C HIS A 104 7.94 -3.85 -5.21
N SER A 105 6.79 -3.86 -5.87
CA SER A 105 6.27 -5.07 -6.53
C SER A 105 7.16 -5.55 -7.67
N GLU A 106 8.02 -4.69 -8.21
CA GLU A 106 9.02 -5.01 -9.23
C GLU A 106 10.24 -5.77 -8.69
N ARG A 107 10.46 -5.75 -7.36
CA ARG A 107 11.54 -6.52 -6.72
C ARG A 107 11.07 -7.93 -6.37
N PHE A 108 10.49 -8.59 -7.36
CA PHE A 108 9.98 -9.96 -7.27
C PHE A 108 10.50 -10.78 -8.45
N GLU A 109 10.97 -11.98 -8.13
CA GLU A 109 11.21 -13.06 -9.10
C GLU A 109 10.70 -14.39 -8.52
N ASP A 110 10.46 -15.37 -9.39
CA ASP A 110 10.00 -16.69 -8.94
C ASP A 110 11.07 -17.34 -8.06
N GLY A 111 10.66 -17.81 -6.88
CA GLY A 111 11.57 -18.35 -5.86
C GLY A 111 12.35 -17.34 -5.01
N LEU A 112 12.22 -16.01 -5.24
CA LEU A 112 13.04 -14.99 -4.57
C LEU A 112 12.97 -15.01 -3.03
N PHE A 113 11.81 -15.34 -2.48
CA PHE A 113 11.53 -15.26 -1.04
C PHE A 113 11.53 -16.64 -0.34
N GLN A 114 12.09 -17.67 -0.99
CA GLN A 114 12.23 -18.99 -0.40
C GLN A 114 13.38 -18.98 0.62
N ASN A 115 13.12 -19.51 1.82
CA ASN A 115 14.14 -19.84 2.82
C ASN A 115 14.28 -21.36 2.93
#